data_AF-A0A6I6DBY3-F1
#
_entry.id   AF-A0A6I6DBY3-F1
#
_cell.length_a   1.000
_cell.length_b   1.000
_cell.length_c   1.000
_cell.angle_alpha   90.00
_cell.angle_beta   90.00
_cell.angle_gamma   90.00
#
_symmetry.space_group_name_H-M   'P 1'
#
loop_
_entity.id
_entity.type
_entity.pdbx_description
1 polymer ?
#
loop_
_entity_poly.entity_id
_entity_poly.type
_entity_poly.pdbx_seq_one_letter_code
_entity_poly.pdbx_strand_id
1 'polypeptide(L)'
;MQSAGTTLTCTVALAISAGCGLQNIDKPSPSEYERWSKSGTPTPQTKQDLKVCGYRDATWTIEQQISVDKCMLGKGYSFIDPVRGMSQCDYKPYQILPSCQSLDK
;
A
#
# COMPACT_ATOMS: atom_id res chain seq x y z
N MET A 1 20.32 22.37 60.77
CA MET A 1 18.92 22.53 61.21
C MET A 1 18.26 23.60 60.37
N GLN A 2 17.35 23.22 59.47
CA GLN A 2 16.01 23.81 59.24
C GLN A 2 15.52 23.48 57.83
N SER A 3 14.27 23.05 57.81
CA SER A 3 13.50 22.45 56.74
C SER A 3 12.89 23.52 55.83
N ALA A 4 12.73 23.23 54.55
CA ALA A 4 11.84 23.97 53.66
C ALA A 4 11.00 22.95 52.87
N GLY A 5 9.75 22.79 53.29
CA GLY A 5 8.79 21.88 52.69
C GLY A 5 8.46 22.28 51.25
N THR A 6 8.58 21.33 50.33
CA THR A 6 8.18 21.50 48.93
C THR A 6 6.72 21.09 48.79
N THR A 7 5.86 22.06 48.52
CA THR A 7 4.43 21.88 48.25
C THR A 7 4.24 20.99 47.02
N LEU A 8 3.57 19.84 47.17
CA LEU A 8 3.09 19.04 46.05
C LEU A 8 1.96 19.78 45.35
N THR A 9 2.26 20.44 44.23
CA THR A 9 1.25 20.81 43.23
C THR A 9 1.01 19.60 42.34
N CYS A 10 -0.11 18.90 42.57
CA CYS A 10 -0.66 17.92 41.64
C CYS A 10 -1.15 18.65 40.38
N THR A 11 -0.24 18.93 39.45
CA THR A 11 -0.62 19.33 38.10
C THR A 11 -1.23 18.12 37.42
N VAL A 12 -2.56 18.13 37.28
CA VAL A 12 -3.31 17.14 36.49
C VAL A 12 -2.78 17.22 35.07
N ALA A 13 -1.88 16.30 34.72
CA ALA A 13 -1.46 16.09 33.35
C ALA A 13 -2.68 15.54 32.60
N LEU A 14 -3.39 16.43 31.89
CA LEU A 14 -4.36 16.06 30.87
C LEU A 14 -3.62 15.22 29.83
N ALA A 15 -3.71 13.90 29.97
CA ALA A 15 -3.31 12.96 28.96
C ALA A 15 -4.23 13.20 27.75
N ILE A 16 -3.74 13.99 26.79
CA ILE A 16 -4.37 14.13 25.49
C ILE A 16 -4.29 12.75 24.87
N SER A 17 -5.42 12.04 24.95
CA SER A 17 -5.67 10.77 24.29
C SER A 17 -5.15 10.85 22.87
N ALA A 18 -4.19 9.97 22.55
CA ALA A 18 -3.77 9.72 21.20
C ALA A 18 -5.02 9.39 20.37
N GLY A 19 -5.49 10.36 19.60
CA GLY A 19 -6.42 10.09 18.52
C GLY A 19 -5.64 9.26 17.52
N CYS A 20 -5.90 7.94 17.49
CA CYS A 20 -5.60 7.12 16.32
C CYS A 20 -6.49 7.65 15.19
N GLY A 21 -6.09 8.77 14.60
CA GLY A 21 -6.75 9.39 13.47
C GLY A 21 -6.80 8.37 12.36
N LEU A 22 -7.98 8.18 11.78
CA LEU A 22 -8.22 7.29 10.65
C LEU A 22 -7.22 7.65 9.53
N GLN A 23 -6.17 6.86 9.38
CA GLN A 23 -5.16 7.12 8.36
C GLN A 23 -5.73 6.72 6.99
N ASN A 24 -5.55 7.59 5.99
CA ASN A 24 -5.86 7.34 4.57
C ASN A 24 -7.34 7.37 4.14
N ILE A 25 -8.26 7.93 4.92
CA ILE A 25 -9.69 8.04 4.51
C ILE A 25 -9.86 8.80 3.18
N ASP A 26 -9.10 9.88 2.98
CA ASP A 26 -9.26 10.73 1.80
C ASP A 26 -8.28 10.38 0.66
N LYS A 27 -7.46 9.34 0.80
CA LYS A 27 -6.51 9.00 -0.26
C LYS A 27 -7.23 8.22 -1.37
N PRO A 28 -7.14 8.66 -2.65
CA PRO A 28 -7.67 7.87 -3.76
C PRO A 28 -6.94 6.52 -3.82
N SER A 29 -7.59 5.50 -4.35
CA SER A 29 -6.98 4.18 -4.51
C SER A 29 -5.62 4.26 -5.23
N PRO A 30 -4.69 3.34 -4.95
CA PRO A 30 -3.47 3.21 -5.74
C PRO A 30 -3.81 2.97 -7.19
N SER A 31 -3.16 3.72 -8.06
CA SER A 31 -3.13 3.41 -9.47
C SER A 31 -2.36 2.11 -9.72
N GLU A 32 -2.68 1.41 -10.80
CA GLU A 32 -2.08 0.10 -11.07
C GLU A 32 -0.55 0.18 -11.17
N TYR A 33 0.01 1.22 -11.77
CA TYR A 33 1.47 1.37 -11.90
C TYR A 33 2.20 1.64 -10.58
N GLU A 34 1.52 2.11 -9.52
CA GLU A 34 2.13 2.23 -8.18
C GLU A 34 2.32 0.86 -7.52
N ARG A 35 1.63 -0.18 -8.02
CA ARG A 35 1.67 -1.54 -7.47
C ARG A 35 2.76 -2.43 -8.08
N TRP A 36 3.58 -1.87 -8.96
CA TRP A 36 4.63 -2.62 -9.65
C TRP A 36 5.98 -1.90 -9.53
N SER A 37 7.01 -2.65 -9.12
CA SER A 37 8.37 -2.14 -9.01
C SER A 37 9.37 -3.07 -9.66
N LYS A 38 10.41 -2.47 -10.25
CA LYS A 38 11.56 -3.18 -10.80
C LYS A 38 12.78 -2.28 -10.64
N SER A 39 13.87 -2.84 -10.09
CA SER A 39 15.10 -2.07 -9.83
C SER A 39 15.60 -1.37 -11.10
N GLY A 40 15.95 -0.08 -10.96
CA GLY A 40 16.43 0.75 -12.07
C GLY A 40 15.37 1.14 -13.12
N THR A 41 14.10 0.78 -12.92
CA THR A 41 13.04 1.05 -13.90
C THR A 41 12.23 2.29 -13.49
N PRO A 42 12.22 3.36 -14.31
CA PRO A 42 11.49 4.59 -13.96
C PRO A 42 9.99 4.44 -14.22
N THR A 43 9.17 5.21 -13.51
CA THR A 43 7.70 5.14 -13.58
C THR A 43 7.12 5.23 -15.00
N PRO A 44 7.61 6.08 -15.93
CA PRO A 44 7.11 6.08 -17.31
C PRO A 44 7.30 4.74 -18.02
N GLN A 45 8.39 4.03 -17.74
CA GLN A 45 8.66 2.71 -18.30
C GLN A 45 7.73 1.65 -17.68
N THR A 46 7.50 1.68 -16.36
CA THR A 46 6.51 0.80 -15.71
C THR A 46 5.11 0.96 -16.32
N LYS A 47 4.68 2.21 -16.56
CA LYS A 47 3.39 2.50 -17.22
C LYS A 47 3.34 1.92 -18.63
N GLN A 48 4.42 2.06 -19.39
CA GLN A 48 4.51 1.52 -20.75
C GLN A 48 4.47 -0.01 -20.74
N ASP A 49 5.21 -0.67 -19.85
CA ASP A 49 5.23 -2.12 -19.73
C ASP A 49 3.88 -2.69 -19.33
N LEU A 50 3.15 -2.03 -18.41
CA LEU A 50 1.78 -2.39 -18.06
C LEU A 50 0.86 -2.37 -19.28
N LYS A 51 0.90 -1.28 -20.07
CA LYS A 51 0.10 -1.14 -21.28
C LYS A 51 0.42 -2.23 -22.31
N VAL A 52 1.70 -2.56 -22.47
CA VAL A 52 2.17 -3.67 -23.32
C VAL A 52 1.66 -5.02 -22.80
N CYS A 53 1.63 -5.22 -21.48
CA CYS A 53 1.08 -6.43 -20.86
C CYS A 53 -0.45 -6.56 -20.99
N GLY A 54 -1.14 -5.53 -21.47
CA GLY A 54 -2.58 -5.56 -21.72
C GLY A 54 -3.40 -4.73 -20.76
N TYR A 55 -2.78 -4.01 -19.82
CA TYR A 55 -3.50 -3.06 -18.97
C TYR A 55 -4.17 -1.99 -19.84
N ARG A 56 -5.41 -1.68 -19.50
CA ARG A 56 -6.23 -0.63 -20.12
C ARG A 56 -6.68 0.26 -18.96
N ASP A 57 -6.62 1.58 -19.12
CA ASP A 57 -6.99 2.57 -18.09
C ASP A 57 -8.51 2.59 -17.77
N ALA A 58 -9.21 1.45 -17.94
CA ALA A 58 -10.65 1.25 -17.77
C ALA A 58 -10.92 0.03 -16.88
N THR A 59 -12.18 -0.17 -16.48
CA THR A 59 -12.60 -1.38 -15.77
C THR A 59 -12.28 -2.63 -16.59
N TRP A 60 -11.72 -3.63 -15.93
CA TRP A 60 -11.23 -4.86 -16.54
C TRP A 60 -11.62 -6.06 -15.67
N THR A 61 -11.66 -7.24 -16.29
CA THR A 61 -12.06 -8.49 -15.61
C THR A 61 -10.89 -9.08 -14.83
N ILE A 62 -11.21 -9.94 -13.85
CA ILE A 62 -10.19 -10.71 -13.12
C ILE A 62 -9.32 -11.53 -14.07
N GLU A 63 -9.89 -12.09 -15.14
CA GLU A 63 -9.15 -12.84 -16.16
C GLU A 63 -8.13 -11.97 -16.90
N GLN A 64 -8.50 -10.73 -17.23
CA GLN A 64 -7.58 -9.77 -17.83
C GLN A 64 -6.45 -9.40 -16.85
N GLN A 65 -6.76 -9.23 -15.57
CA GLN A 65 -5.76 -8.98 -14.54
C GLN A 65 -4.80 -10.14 -14.35
N ILE A 66 -5.29 -11.38 -14.35
CA ILE A 66 -4.43 -12.58 -14.32
C ILE A 66 -3.43 -12.58 -15.48
N SER A 67 -3.84 -12.16 -16.67
CA SER A 67 -2.95 -12.07 -17.84
C SER A 67 -1.87 -11.00 -17.67
N VAL A 68 -2.26 -9.80 -17.21
CA VAL A 68 -1.31 -8.70 -16.97
C VAL A 68 -0.32 -9.06 -15.87
N ASP A 69 -0.79 -9.64 -14.76
CA ASP A 69 0.05 -10.01 -13.64
C ASP A 69 1.12 -11.02 -14.05
N LYS A 70 0.75 -12.06 -14.80
CA LYS A 70 1.69 -13.03 -15.36
C LYS A 70 2.74 -12.35 -16.23
N CYS A 71 2.32 -11.41 -17.08
CA CYS A 71 3.24 -10.68 -17.95
C CYS A 71 4.20 -9.77 -17.17
N MET A 72 3.71 -9.02 -16.19
CA MET A 72 4.52 -8.12 -15.37
C MET A 72 5.54 -8.90 -14.53
N LEU A 73 5.10 -9.98 -13.88
CA LEU A 73 5.98 -10.89 -13.14
C LEU A 73 7.02 -11.53 -14.09
N GLY A 74 6.61 -11.97 -15.28
CA GLY A 74 7.51 -12.52 -16.30
C GLY A 74 8.55 -11.52 -16.81
N LYS A 75 8.23 -10.21 -16.80
CA LYS A 75 9.17 -9.12 -17.09
C LYS A 75 10.11 -8.81 -15.91
N GLY A 76 9.98 -9.51 -14.79
CA GLY A 76 10.80 -9.32 -13.59
C GLY A 76 10.39 -8.13 -12.73
N TYR A 77 9.13 -7.69 -12.82
CA TYR A 77 8.58 -6.77 -11.83
C TYR A 77 8.14 -7.55 -10.59
N SER A 78 8.22 -6.90 -9.43
CA SER A 78 7.62 -7.34 -8.18
C SER A 78 6.34 -6.57 -7.94
N PHE A 79 5.31 -7.27 -7.45
CA PHE A 79 4.09 -6.64 -6.98
C PHE A 79 4.30 -6.01 -5.60
N ILE A 80 3.67 -4.87 -5.34
CA ILE A 80 3.71 -4.16 -4.07
C ILE A 80 2.33 -4.22 -3.42
N ASP A 81 2.27 -4.81 -2.23
CA ASP A 81 1.11 -4.74 -1.34
C ASP A 81 1.58 -4.58 0.12
N PRO A 82 1.12 -3.58 0.88
CA PRO A 82 0.17 -2.53 0.53
C PRO A 82 0.80 -1.29 -0.14
N VAL A 83 0.02 -0.56 -0.94
CA VAL A 83 0.40 0.77 -1.47
C VAL A 83 -0.40 1.85 -0.75
N ARG A 84 0.30 2.84 -0.16
CA ARG A 84 -0.33 3.96 0.58
C ARG A 84 -1.31 3.50 1.69
N GLY A 85 -1.02 2.35 2.31
CA GLY A 85 -1.83 1.75 3.37
C GLY A 85 -3.07 1.00 2.87
N MET A 86 -3.22 0.80 1.56
CA MET A 86 -4.34 0.06 0.96
C MET A 86 -3.84 -1.26 0.37
N SER A 87 -4.33 -2.38 0.91
CA SER A 87 -4.08 -3.72 0.36
C SER A 87 -5.08 -4.05 -0.74
N GLN A 88 -4.59 -4.61 -1.84
CA GLN A 88 -5.42 -5.24 -2.86
C GLN A 88 -5.68 -6.72 -2.56
N CYS A 89 -4.71 -7.41 -1.95
CA CYS A 89 -4.75 -8.85 -1.77
C CYS A 89 -5.63 -9.30 -0.60
N ASP A 90 -6.04 -8.38 0.28
CA ASP A 90 -7.04 -8.63 1.31
C ASP A 90 -8.44 -8.92 0.74
N TYR A 91 -8.73 -8.48 -0.50
CA TYR A 91 -10.01 -8.75 -1.15
C TYR A 91 -10.06 -10.19 -1.70
N LYS A 92 -10.96 -11.03 -1.16
CA LYS A 92 -11.05 -12.48 -1.49
C LYS A 92 -11.00 -12.79 -3.00
N PRO A 93 -11.77 -12.11 -3.88
CA PRO A 93 -11.70 -12.38 -5.32
C PRO A 93 -10.34 -12.13 -5.96
N TYR A 94 -9.45 -11.36 -5.33
CA TYR A 94 -8.12 -11.04 -5.83
C TYR A 94 -7.02 -11.96 -5.30
N GLN A 95 -7.31 -12.83 -4.33
CA GLN A 95 -6.32 -13.79 -3.82
C GLN A 95 -5.88 -14.82 -4.87
N ILE A 96 -6.68 -15.02 -5.93
CA ILE A 96 -6.30 -15.88 -7.07
C ILE A 96 -5.34 -15.19 -8.06
N LEU A 97 -5.11 -13.88 -7.90
CA LEU A 97 -4.26 -13.12 -8.80
C LEU A 97 -2.80 -13.54 -8.64
N PRO A 98 -2.06 -13.75 -9.75
CA PRO A 98 -0.63 -14.06 -9.70
C PRO A 98 0.18 -13.00 -8.94
N SER A 99 -0.21 -11.73 -9.01
CA SER A 99 0.39 -10.64 -8.24
C SER A 99 0.31 -10.90 -6.73
N CYS A 100 -0.87 -11.22 -6.21
CA CYS A 100 -1.06 -11.54 -4.80
C CYS A 100 -0.33 -12.82 -4.38
N GLN A 101 -0.40 -13.89 -5.18
CA GLN A 101 0.31 -15.14 -4.91
C GLN A 101 1.84 -15.01 -5.01
N SER A 102 2.36 -13.92 -5.61
CA SER A 102 3.79 -13.67 -5.68
C SER A 102 4.39 -13.14 -4.37
N LEU A 103 3.55 -12.67 -3.44
CA LEU A 103 3.98 -12.12 -2.16
C LEU A 103 4.38 -13.20 -1.14
N ASP A 104 3.88 -14.43 -1.32
CA ASP A 104 4.14 -15.57 -0.42
C ASP A 104 5.39 -16.39 -0.81
N LYS A 105 6.20 -15.89 -1.75
CA LYS A 105 7.38 -16.59 -2.31
C LYS A 105 8.69 -15.99 -1.79
#